data_AF-A0A1Q7UV88-F1
#
_entry.id   AF-A0A1Q7UV88-F1
#
_cell.length_a   1.000
_cell.length_b   1.000
_cell.length_c   1.000
_cell.angle_alpha   90.00
_cell.angle_beta   90.00
_cell.angle_gamma   90.00
#
_symmetry.space_group_name_H-M   'P 1'
#
loop_
_entity.id
_entity.type
_entity.pdbx_description
1 polymer ?
#
loop_
_entity_poly.entity_id
_entity_poly.type
_entity_poly.pdbx_seq_one_letter_code
_entity_poly.pdbx_strand_id
1 'polypeptide(L)' 'MSTISEIQEAIDKLPAKERSALAAWLRSQDQPRMSEREEAALLASLDKAATELDAGRGVPVERVREMLGRWLTK' A
#
# COMPACT_ATOMS: atom_id res chain seq x y z
N MET A 1 2.64 -20.65 -20.77
CA MET A 1 2.20 -19.68 -19.75
C MET A 1 0.70 -19.63 -19.83
N SER A 2 0.01 -19.80 -18.70
CA SER A 2 -1.44 -19.62 -18.69
C SER A 2 -1.82 -18.15 -18.58
N THR A 3 -2.86 -17.73 -19.29
CA THR A 3 -3.38 -16.37 -19.20
C THR A 3 -4.19 -16.16 -17.91
N ILE A 4 -4.39 -14.91 -17.48
CA ILE A 4 -5.24 -14.59 -16.32
C ILE A 4 -6.64 -15.17 -16.50
N SER A 5 -7.17 -15.12 -17.72
CA SER A 5 -8.48 -15.68 -18.07
C SER A 5 -8.54 -17.20 -17.90
N GLU A 6 -7.49 -17.92 -18.30
CA GLU A 6 -7.40 -19.38 -18.12
C GLU A 6 -7.33 -19.78 -16.64
N ILE A 7 -6.65 -18.98 -15.80
CA ILE A 7 -6.62 -19.19 -14.35
C ILE A 7 -8.01 -18.97 -13.76
N GLN A 8 -8.73 -17.94 -14.21
CA GLN A 8 -10.07 -17.62 -13.73
C GLN A 8 -11.07 -18.72 -14.09
N GLU A 9 -11.03 -19.22 -15.33
CA GLU A 9 -11.85 -20.37 -15.74
C GLU A 9 -11.55 -21.64 -14.94
N ALA A 10 -10.27 -21.89 -14.61
CA ALA A 10 -9.89 -23.04 -13.80
C ALA A 10 -10.46 -22.92 -12.37
N ILE A 11 -10.39 -21.73 -11.77
CA ILE A 11 -10.99 -21.43 -10.47
C ILE A 11 -12.51 -21.58 -10.53
N ASP A 12 -13.13 -21.19 -11.64
CA ASP A 12 -14.58 -21.30 -11.82
C ASP A 12 -15.08 -22.75 -11.92
N LYS A 13 -14.20 -23.68 -12.29
CA LYS A 13 -14.49 -25.12 -12.31
C LYS A 13 -14.26 -25.81 -10.96
N LEU A 14 -13.67 -25.13 -9.97
CA LEU A 14 -13.43 -25.72 -8.66
C LEU A 14 -14.72 -25.87 -7.83
N PRO A 15 -14.89 -26.99 -7.10
CA PRO A 15 -15.91 -27.13 -6.07
C PRO A 15 -15.86 -26.01 -5.04
N ALA A 16 -17.01 -25.61 -4.48
CA ALA A 16 -17.11 -24.49 -3.55
C ALA A 16 -16.15 -24.58 -2.35
N LYS A 17 -15.92 -25.80 -1.83
CA LYS A 17 -14.97 -26.07 -0.74
C LYS A 17 -13.52 -25.77 -1.14
N GLU A 18 -13.11 -26.21 -2.33
CA GLU A 18 -11.77 -26.01 -2.85
C GLU A 18 -11.53 -24.55 -3.24
N ARG A 19 -12.53 -23.89 -3.83
CA ARG A 19 -12.48 -22.44 -4.10
C ARG A 19 -12.32 -21.64 -2.80
N SER A 20 -13.02 -22.02 -1.74
CA SER A 20 -12.89 -21.38 -0.42
C SER A 20 -11.51 -21.60 0.19
N ALA A 21 -10.97 -22.82 0.09
CA ALA A 21 -9.62 -23.13 0.55
C ALA A 21 -8.53 -22.37 -0.24
N LEU A 22 -8.68 -22.28 -1.57
CA LEU A 22 -7.79 -21.50 -2.42
C LEU A 22 -7.83 -20.01 -2.08
N ALA A 23 -9.02 -19.44 -1.84
CA ALA A 23 -9.15 -18.05 -1.44
C ALA A 23 -8.55 -17.77 -0.05
N ALA A 24 -8.56 -18.75 0.87
CA ALA A 24 -7.89 -18.63 2.16
C ALA A 24 -6.36 -18.68 2.01
N TRP A 25 -5.86 -19.59 1.18
CA TRP A 25 -4.43 -19.71 0.88
C TRP A 25 -3.88 -18.47 0.16
N LEU A 26 -4.57 -17.95 -0.87
CA LEU A 26 -4.15 -16.74 -1.57
C LEU A 26 -4.04 -15.53 -0.63
N ARG A 27 -5.00 -15.39 0.30
CA ARG A 27 -4.94 -14.35 1.34
C ARG A 27 -3.78 -14.55 2.31
N SER A 28 -3.39 -15.79 2.60
CA SER A 28 -2.21 -16.06 3.43
C SER A 28 -0.89 -15.81 2.69
N GLN A 29 -0.91 -15.74 1.36
CA GLN A 29 0.25 -15.36 0.54
C GLN A 29 0.36 -13.85 0.35
N ASP A 30 -0.64 -13.07 0.78
CA ASP A 30 -0.61 -11.61 0.68
C ASP A 30 0.46 -11.11 1.66
N GLN A 31 1.66 -10.91 1.11
CA GLN A 31 2.76 -10.35 1.88
C GLN A 31 2.39 -8.91 2.24
N PRO A 32 2.74 -8.47 3.45
CA PRO A 32 2.69 -7.06 3.78
C PRO A 32 3.39 -6.27 2.67
N ARG A 33 2.74 -5.23 2.14
CA ARG A 33 3.32 -4.33 1.13
C ARG A 33 4.60 -3.63 1.62
N MET A 34 4.85 -3.73 2.93
CA MET A 34 5.92 -3.10 3.65
C MET A 34 6.32 -4.04 4.80
N SER A 35 7.62 -4.27 4.97
CA SER A 35 8.13 -5.04 6.12
C SER A 35 7.85 -4.31 7.44
N GLU A 36 7.81 -5.04 8.56
CA GLU A 36 7.63 -4.45 9.90
C GLU A 36 8.66 -3.35 10.20
N ARG A 37 9.89 -3.48 9.69
CA ARG A 37 10.95 -2.48 9.85
C ARG A 37 10.66 -1.21 9.06
N GLU A 38 10.20 -1.34 7.82
CA GLU A 38 9.81 -0.20 6.99
C GLU A 38 8.57 0.48 7.58
N GLU A 39 7.63 -0.28 8.14
CA GLU A 39 6.47 0.25 8.84
C GLU A 39 6.87 1.06 10.07
N ALA A 40 7.73 0.51 10.93
CA ALA A 40 8.24 1.21 12.10
C ALA A 40 9.01 2.49 11.71
N ALA A 41 9.80 2.44 10.64
CA ALA A 41 10.52 3.61 10.14
C ALA A 41 9.58 4.70 9.61
N LEU A 42 8.53 4.31 8.89
CA LEU A 42 7.50 5.24 8.41
C LEU A 42 6.77 5.89 9.58
N LEU A 43 6.31 5.10 10.56
CA LEU A 43 5.60 5.62 11.74
C LEU A 43 6.49 6.60 12.53
N ALA A 44 7.76 6.23 12.76
CA ALA A 44 8.71 7.13 13.42
C ALA A 44 8.96 8.44 12.63
N SER A 45 8.96 8.37 11.30
CA SER A 45 9.05 9.56 10.46
C SER A 45 7.81 10.45 10.58
N LEU A 46 6.63 9.87 10.69
CA LEU A 46 5.37 10.61 10.85
C LEU A 46 5.31 11.28 12.23
N ASP A 47 5.68 10.57 13.29
CA ASP A 47 5.73 11.11 14.65
C ASP A 47 6.70 12.30 14.75
N LYS A 48 7.87 12.16 14.12
CA LYS A 48 8.85 13.24 14.03
C LYS A 48 8.27 14.44 13.28
N ALA A 49 7.64 14.22 12.13
CA ALA A 49 7.03 15.29 11.35
C ALA A 49 5.93 16.02 12.15
N ALA A 50 5.07 15.29 12.87
CA ALA A 50 4.06 15.89 13.74
C ALA A 50 4.70 16.77 14.82
N THR A 51 5.75 16.28 15.49
CA THR A 51 6.50 17.04 16.50
C THR A 51 7.13 18.31 15.93
N GLU A 52 7.64 18.26 14.69
CA GLU A 52 8.21 19.44 14.02
C GLU A 52 7.14 20.47 13.66
N LEU A 53 5.95 20.02 13.21
CA LEU A 53 4.82 20.89 12.96
C LEU A 53 4.33 21.59 14.23
N ASP A 54 4.17 20.85 15.33
CA ASP A 54 3.75 21.41 16.63
C ASP A 54 4.79 22.41 17.18
N ALA A 55 6.07 22.17 16.91
CA ALA A 55 7.14 23.10 17.26
C ALA A 55 7.26 24.31 16.31
N GLY A 56 6.31 24.49 15.38
CA GLY A 56 6.28 25.61 14.44
C GLY A 56 7.32 25.53 13.31
N ARG A 57 7.96 24.37 13.12
CA ARG A 57 8.95 24.13 12.05
C ARG A 57 8.33 23.61 10.75
N GLY A 58 7.02 23.75 10.60
CA GLY A 58 6.30 23.47 9.36
C GLY A 58 6.58 24.48 8.26
N VAL A 59 6.31 24.07 7.01
CA VAL A 59 6.29 24.98 5.86
C VAL A 59 4.87 25.56 5.68
N PRO A 60 4.72 26.85 5.33
CA PRO A 60 3.41 27.43 5.03
C PRO A 60 2.69 26.69 3.91
N VAL A 61 1.38 26.54 4.02
CA VAL A 61 0.57 25.78 3.06
C VAL A 61 0.63 26.37 1.64
N GLU A 62 0.82 27.68 1.53
CA GLU A 62 1.00 28.41 0.27
C GLU A 62 2.27 27.94 -0.45
N ARG A 63 3.35 27.72 0.30
CA ARG A 63 4.61 27.21 -0.24
C ARG A 63 4.47 25.75 -0.68
N VAL A 64 3.69 24.95 0.05
CA VAL A 64 3.36 23.58 -0.36
C VAL A 64 2.58 23.57 -1.67
N ARG A 65 1.57 24.45 -1.83
CA ARG A 65 0.79 24.58 -3.08
C ARG A 65 1.65 24.94 -4.29
N GLU A 66 2.61 25.84 -4.12
CA GLU A 66 3.57 26.20 -5.16
C GLU A 66 4.47 25.01 -5.57
N MET A 67 4.84 24.16 -4.60
CA MET A 67 5.67 22.98 -4.85
C MET A 67 4.88 21.86 -5.55
N LEU A 68 3.60 21.66 -5.22
CA LEU A 68 2.73 20.68 -5.87
C LEU A 68 2.65 20.88 -7.38
N GLY A 69 2.57 22.15 -7.83
CA GLY A 69 2.60 22.48 -9.26
C GLY A 69 3.87 22.01 -9.97
N ARG A 70 5.01 21.93 -9.26
CA ARG A 70 6.29 21.44 -9.81
C ARG A 70 6.44 19.92 -9.75
N TRP A 71 5.76 19.26 -8.81
CA TRP A 71 5.80 17.80 -8.67
C TRP A 71 4.84 17.08 -9.61
N LEU A 72 3.68 17.69 -9.91
CA LEU A 72 2.67 17.12 -10.80
C LEU A 72 2.99 17.30 -12.29
N THR A 73 3.93 18.18 -12.62
CA THR A 73 4.40 18.41 -14.00
C THR A 73 5.68 17.65 -14.34
N LYS A 74 6.10 16.70 -13.51
CA LYS A 74 7.27 15.86 -13.74
C LYS A 74 6.87 14.46 -14.19
#